data_AF-A0A445L3X6-F1
#
_entry.id   AF-A0A445L3X6-F1
#
_cell.length_a   1.000
_cell.length_b   1.000
_cell.length_c   1.000
_cell.angle_alpha   90.00
_cell.angle_beta   90.00
_cell.angle_gamma   90.00
#
_symmetry.space_group_name_H-M   'P 1'
#
loop_
_entity.id
_entity.type
_entity.pdbx_description
1 polymer ?
#
loop_
_entity_poly.entity_id
_entity_poly.type
_entity_poly.pdbx_seq_one_letter_code
_entity_poly.pdbx_strand_id
1 'polypeptide(L)'
;MAGITKTSHFSVVLIAVVALCVFPAATSDNVASAVLGLPSHVAGEGKNLCSGAAPSSCPVKCFRTDPVCSVDGVTYWCGCSEAACASAQIAKLGFCEVGNGGSVPLSGQALLLVHIVWLIVDVNHRIQAGWMKWRKASGVLCDAKVPIKLKGKFYRTAVRPAILYGTECWAVKSQHENKVGVAEMRMLRWMCGKTRQDKIRNEAIRERVGVAPIVETMVENRLRWFGHVERRPVDSVVRRVDQMERRQTIRGKGRPKKIIREVIKKDLELNSLDRSMVLDRTLWRKLIHVADLT
;
A
#
# COMPACT_ATOMS: atom_id res chain seq x y z
N MET A 1 26.12 21.25 42.18
CA MET A 1 25.00 20.31 42.00
C MET A 1 24.72 20.19 40.51
N ALA A 2 25.19 19.10 39.88
CA ALA A 2 25.14 18.89 38.44
C ALA A 2 23.79 18.28 38.02
N GLY A 3 23.06 18.94 37.11
CA GLY A 3 21.82 18.43 36.52
C GLY A 3 22.12 17.57 35.30
N ILE A 4 21.91 16.26 35.43
CA ILE A 4 22.02 15.30 34.32
C ILE A 4 20.71 15.33 33.53
N THR A 5 20.76 15.86 32.31
CA THR A 5 19.66 15.81 31.34
C THR A 5 19.49 14.37 30.83
N LYS A 6 18.34 13.74 31.11
CA LYS A 6 17.94 12.48 30.46
C LYS A 6 17.67 12.75 28.99
N THR A 7 18.67 12.60 28.15
CA THR A 7 18.49 12.48 26.70
C THR A 7 17.81 11.15 26.42
N SER A 8 16.61 11.20 25.84
CA SER A 8 15.86 10.01 25.43
C SER A 8 16.71 9.19 24.46
N HIS A 9 16.79 7.87 24.64
CA HIS A 9 17.44 6.95 23.70
C HIS A 9 17.00 7.17 22.24
N PHE A 10 15.78 7.68 22.05
CA PHE A 10 15.24 8.05 20.74
C PHE A 10 16.00 9.20 20.06
N SER A 11 16.42 10.20 20.83
CA SER A 11 17.18 11.35 20.33
C SER A 11 18.61 10.94 19.95
N VAL A 12 19.23 10.02 20.70
CA VAL A 12 20.58 9.52 20.40
C VAL A 12 20.58 8.67 19.14
N VAL A 13 19.57 7.82 18.95
CA VAL A 13 19.42 6.99 17.74
C VAL A 13 19.11 7.85 16.52
N LEU A 14 18.27 8.88 16.65
CA LEU A 14 17.96 9.80 15.56
C LEU A 14 19.20 10.59 15.11
N ILE A 15 20.03 11.06 16.05
CA ILE A 15 21.27 11.77 15.74
C ILE A 15 22.30 10.84 15.08
N ALA A 16 22.43 9.59 15.54
CA ALA A 16 23.35 8.61 14.96
C ALA A 16 22.98 8.23 13.51
N VAL A 17 21.68 8.10 13.22
CA VAL A 17 21.19 7.82 11.86
C VAL A 17 21.42 9.01 10.93
N VAL A 18 21.19 10.24 11.40
CA VAL A 18 21.46 11.44 10.61
C VAL A 18 22.96 11.61 10.33
N ALA A 19 23.83 11.31 11.29
CA ALA A 19 25.28 11.35 11.08
C ALA A 19 25.76 10.34 10.02
N LEU A 20 25.23 9.11 10.03
CA LEU A 20 25.57 8.08 9.03
C LEU A 20 25.07 8.41 7.61
N CYS A 21 24.07 9.28 7.48
CA CYS A 21 23.54 9.71 6.18
C CYS A 21 24.24 10.95 5.60
N VAL A 22 25.03 11.69 6.39
CA VAL A 22 25.59 12.99 5.97
C VAL A 22 27.09 12.91 5.65
N PHE A 23 27.82 11.87 6.10
CA PHE A 23 29.22 11.66 5.68
C PHE A 23 29.30 10.76 4.44
N PRO A 24 29.79 11.25 3.28
CA PRO A 24 30.22 10.37 2.22
C PRO A 24 31.47 9.63 2.70
N ALA A 25 31.43 8.30 2.72
CA ALA A 25 32.61 7.49 2.95
C ALA A 25 33.61 7.78 1.80
N ALA A 26 34.69 8.48 2.11
CA ALA A 26 35.84 8.57 1.23
C ALA A 26 36.43 7.16 1.09
N THR A 27 36.34 6.58 -0.10
CA THR A 27 37.08 5.37 -0.44
C THR A 27 38.34 5.78 -1.19
N SER A 28 39.49 5.47 -0.60
CA SER A 28 40.81 5.70 -1.17
C SER A 28 41.05 4.82 -2.40
N ASP A 29 41.72 5.40 -3.40
CA ASP A 29 42.28 4.67 -4.53
C ASP A 29 43.39 3.70 -4.11
N ASN A 30 43.57 2.69 -4.97
CA ASN A 30 44.70 1.75 -5.13
C ASN A 30 44.56 0.38 -4.45
N VAL A 31 44.23 -0.64 -5.26
CA VAL A 31 45.10 -1.83 -5.45
C VAL A 31 44.89 -2.35 -6.89
N ALA A 32 45.99 -2.44 -7.64
CA ALA A 32 46.07 -3.12 -8.93
C ALA A 32 46.23 -4.65 -8.74
N SER A 33 45.57 -5.45 -9.59
CA SER A 33 46.17 -6.68 -10.15
C SER A 33 45.31 -7.31 -11.25
N ALA A 34 45.89 -7.24 -12.46
CA ALA A 34 46.07 -8.28 -13.46
C ALA A 34 44.96 -9.33 -13.76
N VAL A 35 44.44 -9.20 -14.99
CA VAL A 35 44.39 -10.22 -16.07
C VAL A 35 43.92 -11.63 -15.73
N LEU A 36 42.73 -11.97 -16.25
CA LEU A 36 42.48 -13.22 -16.99
C LEU A 36 41.57 -12.89 -18.16
N GLY A 37 42.13 -12.91 -19.37
CA GLY A 37 41.36 -12.82 -20.62
C GLY A 37 41.01 -14.21 -21.15
N LEU A 38 39.83 -14.33 -21.76
CA LEU A 38 39.64 -15.13 -22.96
C LEU A 38 38.57 -14.49 -23.87
N PRO A 39 38.66 -14.69 -25.19
CA PRO A 39 38.21 -13.74 -26.21
C PRO A 39 36.97 -14.23 -26.95
N SER A 40 36.20 -13.26 -27.48
CA SER A 40 35.28 -13.27 -28.64
C SER A 40 34.18 -12.25 -28.34
N HIS A 41 33.87 -11.20 -29.12
CA HIS A 41 34.13 -10.96 -30.52
C HIS A 41 33.83 -9.46 -30.82
N VAL A 42 34.77 -8.80 -31.50
CA VAL A 42 34.65 -7.54 -32.27
C VAL A 42 34.43 -6.24 -31.48
N ALA A 43 35.56 -5.67 -31.07
CA ALA A 43 35.76 -4.23 -31.16
C ALA A 43 35.62 -3.82 -32.64
N GLY A 44 34.57 -3.05 -32.95
CA GLY A 44 34.49 -2.31 -34.20
C GLY A 44 35.12 -0.94 -33.99
N GLU A 45 36.29 -0.74 -34.61
CA GLU A 45 36.91 0.55 -34.83
C GLU A 45 35.90 1.59 -35.34
N GLY A 46 35.89 2.76 -34.71
CA GLY A 46 35.85 4.05 -35.41
C GLY A 46 34.73 4.29 -36.42
N LYS A 47 33.50 3.80 -36.19
CA LYS A 47 32.32 4.26 -36.95
C LYS A 47 31.41 5.07 -36.05
N ASN A 48 31.28 6.36 -36.33
CA ASN A 48 30.23 7.21 -35.76
C ASN A 48 28.86 6.58 -36.11
N LEU A 49 28.28 5.83 -35.17
CA LEU A 49 26.97 5.18 -35.33
C LEU A 49 25.87 6.20 -35.67
N CYS A 50 26.09 7.46 -35.30
CA CYS A 50 25.29 8.61 -35.69
C CYS A 50 26.02 9.41 -36.77
N SER A 51 25.73 9.13 -38.03
CA SER A 51 26.29 9.88 -39.17
C SER A 51 25.40 11.06 -39.62
N GLY A 52 24.51 11.53 -38.74
CA GLY A 52 23.55 12.61 -39.04
C GLY A 52 24.07 14.00 -38.67
N ALA A 53 23.65 15.01 -39.42
CA ALA A 53 23.92 16.42 -39.13
C ALA A 53 23.46 16.78 -37.71
N ALA A 54 24.27 17.61 -37.02
CA ALA A 54 23.93 18.12 -35.69
C ALA A 54 22.58 18.85 -35.72
N PRO A 55 21.72 18.67 -34.70
CA PRO A 55 20.42 19.35 -34.66
C PRO A 55 20.61 20.87 -34.62
N SER A 56 19.76 21.61 -35.34
CA SER A 56 19.83 23.07 -35.46
C SER A 56 19.52 23.81 -34.15
N SER A 57 18.90 23.15 -33.18
CA SER A 57 18.58 23.71 -31.86
C SER A 57 18.28 22.62 -30.84
N CYS A 58 18.72 22.82 -29.60
CA CYS A 58 18.32 22.02 -28.44
C CYS A 58 17.33 22.84 -27.59
N PRO A 59 16.19 22.27 -27.10
CA PRO A 59 15.83 20.84 -27.02
C PRO A 59 15.11 20.29 -28.25
N VAL A 60 15.38 19.01 -28.57
CA VAL A 60 14.86 18.32 -29.76
C VAL A 60 13.39 17.94 -29.59
N LYS A 61 12.57 18.10 -30.64
CA LYS A 61 11.17 17.62 -30.69
C LYS A 61 11.11 16.19 -31.24
N CYS A 62 10.66 15.26 -30.41
CA CYS A 62 10.73 13.83 -30.67
C CYS A 62 9.35 13.29 -31.04
N PHE A 63 9.09 13.06 -32.33
CA PHE A 63 7.81 12.52 -32.81
C PHE A 63 7.74 10.99 -32.79
N ARG A 64 8.88 10.29 -32.81
CA ARG A 64 8.98 8.84 -32.66
C ARG A 64 10.16 8.50 -31.75
N THR A 65 10.01 7.46 -30.94
CA THR A 65 11.08 6.94 -30.08
C THR A 65 12.07 6.16 -30.93
N ASP A 66 13.33 6.56 -30.89
CA ASP A 66 14.45 5.90 -31.55
C ASP A 66 15.59 5.77 -30.53
N PRO A 67 15.55 4.76 -29.64
CA PRO A 67 16.45 4.72 -28.50
C PRO A 67 17.90 4.45 -28.90
N VAL A 68 18.84 5.12 -28.24
CA VAL A 68 20.28 4.93 -28.41
C VAL A 68 20.99 4.87 -27.05
N CYS A 69 22.02 4.05 -26.95
CA CYS A 69 22.76 3.81 -25.72
C CYS A 69 24.11 4.50 -25.77
N SER A 70 24.37 5.39 -24.81
CA SER A 70 25.68 6.00 -24.60
C SER A 70 26.70 4.98 -24.08
N VAL A 71 27.98 5.27 -24.31
CA VAL A 71 29.11 4.61 -23.65
C VAL A 71 28.99 4.63 -22.12
N ASP A 72 28.34 5.66 -21.56
CA ASP A 72 28.10 5.79 -20.12
C ASP A 72 26.91 4.95 -19.60
N GLY A 73 26.29 4.13 -20.45
CA GLY A 73 25.14 3.30 -20.08
C GLY A 73 23.81 4.06 -19.95
N VAL A 74 23.76 5.31 -20.42
CA VAL A 74 22.54 6.14 -20.45
C VAL A 74 21.79 5.92 -21.78
N THR A 75 20.48 5.67 -21.70
CA THR A 75 19.63 5.55 -22.89
C THR A 75 18.96 6.88 -23.21
N TYR A 76 19.20 7.40 -24.42
CA TYR A 76 18.50 8.57 -24.99
C TYR A 76 17.36 8.06 -25.87
N TRP A 77 16.15 8.61 -25.71
CA TRP A 77 14.92 8.05 -26.28
C TRP A 77 14.56 8.64 -27.64
N CYS A 78 15.15 9.77 -27.98
CA CYS A 78 14.95 10.53 -29.20
C CYS A 78 16.17 10.47 -30.12
N GLY A 79 16.96 9.42 -29.96
CA GLY A 79 18.04 9.06 -30.86
C GLY A 79 19.24 9.98 -30.79
N CYS A 80 20.02 9.91 -31.86
CA CYS A 80 21.30 10.60 -32.01
C CYS A 80 21.20 12.12 -31.80
N SER A 81 20.08 12.76 -32.17
CA SER A 81 19.90 14.21 -31.99
C SER A 81 19.83 14.62 -30.52
N GLU A 82 19.18 13.82 -29.68
CA GLU A 82 19.09 14.09 -28.24
C GLU A 82 20.43 13.81 -27.55
N ALA A 83 21.09 12.70 -27.92
CA ALA A 83 22.43 12.37 -27.45
C ALA A 83 23.46 13.44 -27.83
N ALA A 84 23.38 13.99 -29.06
CA ALA A 84 24.27 15.06 -29.52
C ALA A 84 24.08 16.37 -28.73
N CYS A 85 22.85 16.74 -28.37
CA CYS A 85 22.60 17.88 -27.47
C CYS A 85 23.24 17.69 -26.09
N ALA A 86 23.36 16.45 -25.62
CA ALA A 86 24.05 16.10 -24.38
C ALA A 86 25.55 15.83 -24.57
N SER A 87 26.08 16.00 -25.79
CA SER A 87 27.47 15.65 -26.16
C SER A 87 27.85 14.20 -25.80
N ALA A 88 26.88 13.29 -25.84
CA ALA A 88 27.07 11.90 -25.44
C ALA A 88 27.59 11.05 -26.60
N GLN A 89 28.58 10.21 -26.32
CA GLN A 89 29.13 9.26 -27.29
C GLN A 89 28.32 7.98 -27.30
N ILE A 90 27.90 7.52 -28.48
CA ILE A 90 26.97 6.38 -28.61
C ILE A 90 27.75 5.08 -28.74
N ALA A 91 27.48 4.13 -27.83
CA ALA A 91 28.05 2.79 -27.86
C ALA A 91 27.27 1.86 -28.79
N LYS A 92 25.93 1.93 -28.79
CA LYS A 92 25.07 1.12 -29.66
C LYS A 92 23.73 1.78 -29.94
N LEU A 93 23.15 1.46 -31.10
CA LEU A 93 21.75 1.73 -31.40
C LEU A 93 20.86 0.79 -30.57
N GLY A 94 19.74 1.30 -30.04
CA GLY A 94 18.89 0.61 -29.08
C GLY A 94 19.13 1.01 -27.62
N PHE A 95 18.37 0.40 -26.70
CA PHE A 95 18.50 0.67 -25.26
C PHE A 95 19.75 0.00 -24.66
N CYS A 96 20.24 0.56 -23.56
CA CYS A 96 21.34 -0.07 -22.83
C CYS A 96 20.87 -1.38 -22.16
N GLU A 97 21.66 -2.45 -22.29
CA GLU A 97 21.41 -3.69 -21.56
C GLU A 97 21.69 -3.46 -20.08
N VAL A 98 20.71 -3.76 -19.22
CA VAL A 98 20.86 -3.62 -17.78
C VAL A 98 21.73 -4.77 -17.27
N GLY A 99 23.05 -4.58 -17.33
CA GLY A 99 24.03 -5.49 -16.76
C GLY A 99 23.87 -5.56 -15.24
N ASN A 100 23.74 -6.78 -14.74
CA ASN A 100 23.64 -7.11 -13.32
C ASN A 100 24.99 -6.89 -12.63
N GLY A 101 25.28 -5.66 -12.22
CA GLY A 101 26.50 -5.30 -11.51
C GLY A 101 26.35 -3.98 -10.75
N GLY A 102 26.06 -4.08 -9.44
CA GLY A 102 26.33 -3.02 -8.46
C GLY A 102 25.28 -1.90 -8.36
N SER A 103 24.75 -1.75 -7.13
CA SER A 103 23.75 -0.76 -6.68
C SER A 103 22.39 -0.82 -7.38
N VAL A 104 21.48 -1.62 -6.81
CA VAL A 104 20.04 -1.45 -7.05
C VAL A 104 19.71 0.02 -6.76
N PRO A 105 19.14 0.78 -7.71
CA PRO A 105 18.75 2.15 -7.41
C PRO A 105 17.76 2.13 -6.25
N LEU A 106 17.98 3.03 -5.30
CA LEU A 106 17.17 3.27 -4.09
C LEU A 106 15.65 3.39 -4.36
N SER A 107 15.21 3.50 -5.62
CA SER A 107 13.81 3.50 -6.03
C SER A 107 13.12 2.13 -5.89
N GLY A 108 13.84 1.01 -6.06
CA GLY A 108 13.25 -0.34 -5.99
C GLY A 108 13.05 -0.87 -4.55
N GLN A 109 14.01 -0.60 -3.67
CA GLN A 109 13.91 -0.94 -2.24
C GLN A 109 12.96 0.00 -1.48
N ALA A 110 12.87 1.28 -1.89
CA ALA A 110 11.91 2.23 -1.32
C ALA A 110 10.47 1.79 -1.56
N LEU A 111 10.13 1.25 -2.73
CA LEU A 111 8.77 0.79 -3.02
C LEU A 111 8.39 -0.45 -2.20
N LEU A 112 9.31 -1.39 -1.97
CA LEU A 112 9.03 -2.59 -1.16
C LEU A 112 8.84 -2.25 0.33
N LEU A 113 9.67 -1.35 0.88
CA LEU A 113 9.52 -0.87 2.25
C LEU A 113 8.30 0.03 2.40
N VAL A 114 7.97 0.88 1.42
CA VAL A 114 6.72 1.64 1.40
C VAL A 114 5.52 0.70 1.35
N HIS A 115 5.56 -0.39 0.58
CA HIS A 115 4.45 -1.37 0.52
C HIS A 115 4.31 -2.18 1.82
N ILE A 116 5.41 -2.56 2.46
CA ILE A 116 5.41 -3.33 3.72
C ILE A 116 5.06 -2.44 4.93
N VAL A 117 5.53 -1.18 4.94
CA VAL A 117 5.15 -0.16 5.93
C VAL A 117 3.69 0.24 5.73
N TRP A 118 3.20 0.34 4.49
CA TRP A 118 1.80 0.62 4.16
C TRP A 118 0.85 -0.45 4.73
N LEU A 119 1.24 -1.73 4.72
CA LEU A 119 0.42 -2.84 5.26
C LEU A 119 0.30 -2.87 6.80
N ILE A 120 1.21 -2.25 7.56
CA ILE A 120 1.16 -2.20 9.04
C ILE A 120 0.70 -0.82 9.56
N VAL A 121 0.97 0.26 8.82
CA VAL A 121 0.45 1.62 9.03
C VAL A 121 -1.05 1.73 8.72
N ASP A 122 -1.61 0.74 8.03
CA ASP A 122 -2.91 0.80 7.38
C ASP A 122 -4.11 1.06 8.31
N VAL A 123 -4.30 0.24 9.36
CA VAL A 123 -5.51 0.38 10.21
C VAL A 123 -5.51 1.69 10.98
N ASN A 124 -4.36 2.10 11.51
CA ASN A 124 -4.25 3.37 12.21
C ASN A 124 -4.49 4.53 11.24
N HIS A 125 -3.92 4.45 10.03
CA HIS A 125 -4.14 5.45 8.98
C HIS A 125 -5.62 5.55 8.60
N ARG A 126 -6.31 4.43 8.39
CA ARG A 126 -7.76 4.37 8.10
C ARG A 126 -8.61 4.89 9.24
N ILE A 127 -8.27 4.54 10.49
CA ILE A 127 -8.91 5.12 11.68
C ILE A 127 -8.71 6.64 11.68
N GLN A 128 -7.51 7.14 11.39
CA GLN A 128 -7.28 8.59 11.26
C GLN A 128 -8.06 9.20 10.11
N ALA A 129 -8.17 8.54 8.95
CA ALA A 129 -8.99 9.00 7.83
C ALA A 129 -10.47 9.11 8.24
N GLY A 130 -10.99 8.11 8.96
CA GLY A 130 -12.33 8.15 9.57
C GLY A 130 -12.49 9.32 10.53
N TRP A 131 -11.52 9.53 11.42
CA TRP A 131 -11.50 10.69 12.32
C TRP A 131 -11.46 12.02 11.59
N MET A 132 -10.71 12.13 10.48
CA MET A 132 -10.67 13.35 9.68
C MET A 132 -12.03 13.65 9.06
N LYS A 133 -12.74 12.63 8.54
CA LYS A 133 -14.12 12.78 8.05
C LYS A 133 -15.07 13.20 9.18
N TRP A 134 -14.94 12.60 10.37
CA TRP A 134 -15.74 12.94 11.54
C TRP A 134 -15.48 14.37 12.03
N ARG A 135 -14.21 14.78 12.18
CA ARG A 135 -13.82 16.11 12.68
C ARG A 135 -14.29 17.25 11.78
N LYS A 136 -14.29 17.05 10.46
CA LYS A 136 -14.83 18.04 9.52
C LYS A 136 -16.32 18.34 9.74
N ALA A 137 -17.07 17.40 10.30
CA ALA A 137 -18.49 17.55 10.61
C ALA A 137 -18.76 17.68 12.12
N SER A 138 -17.74 17.87 12.96
CA SER A 138 -17.89 17.87 14.43
C SER A 138 -18.88 18.92 14.92
N GLY A 139 -18.97 20.09 14.28
CA GLY A 139 -19.94 21.13 14.64
C GLY A 139 -21.38 20.62 14.61
N VAL A 140 -21.75 19.82 13.62
CA VAL A 140 -23.08 19.20 13.49
C VAL A 140 -23.19 17.93 14.33
N LEU A 141 -22.14 17.12 14.38
CA LEU A 141 -22.14 15.84 15.08
C LEU A 141 -22.11 15.98 16.60
N CYS A 142 -21.57 17.07 17.14
CA CYS A 142 -21.54 17.35 18.57
C CYS A 142 -22.73 18.22 19.04
N ASP A 143 -23.49 18.83 18.13
CA ASP A 143 -24.66 19.65 18.49
C ASP A 143 -25.79 18.77 19.05
N ALA A 144 -26.29 19.10 20.24
CA ALA A 144 -27.38 18.39 20.89
C ALA A 144 -28.72 18.54 20.16
N LYS A 145 -28.91 19.61 19.37
CA LYS A 145 -30.13 19.89 18.59
C LYS A 145 -30.28 18.99 17.38
N VAL A 146 -29.18 18.41 16.90
CA VAL A 146 -29.19 17.53 15.73
C VAL A 146 -29.69 16.14 16.13
N PRO A 147 -30.71 15.58 15.46
CA PRO A 147 -31.27 14.29 15.82
C PRO A 147 -30.23 13.18 15.69
N ILE A 148 -30.18 12.29 16.69
CA ILE A 148 -29.12 11.28 16.79
C ILE A 148 -29.11 10.28 15.63
N LYS A 149 -30.29 9.96 15.08
CA LYS A 149 -30.44 9.08 13.91
C LYS A 149 -29.82 9.70 12.64
N LEU A 150 -29.85 11.03 12.52
CA LEU A 150 -29.17 11.74 11.42
C LEU A 150 -27.65 11.67 11.57
N LYS A 151 -27.13 11.83 12.80
CA LYS A 151 -25.70 11.63 13.09
C LYS A 151 -25.25 10.21 12.76
N GLY A 152 -26.10 9.22 13.06
CA GLY A 152 -25.89 7.83 12.64
C GLY A 152 -25.81 7.67 11.13
N LYS A 153 -26.73 8.27 10.38
CA LYS A 153 -26.71 8.26 8.91
C LYS A 153 -25.43 8.89 8.34
N PHE A 154 -24.96 10.00 8.91
CA PHE A 154 -23.68 10.60 8.54
C PHE A 154 -22.51 9.64 8.77
N TYR A 155 -22.45 9.01 9.95
CA TYR A 155 -21.40 8.05 10.27
C TYR A 155 -21.38 6.90 9.25
N ARG A 156 -22.55 6.30 8.94
CA ARG A 156 -22.68 5.21 7.97
C ARG A 156 -22.20 5.59 6.58
N THR A 157 -22.45 6.82 6.16
CA THR A 157 -22.24 7.27 4.78
C THR A 157 -20.83 7.83 4.55
N ALA A 158 -20.25 8.53 5.53
CA ALA A 158 -19.01 9.27 5.35
C ALA A 158 -17.83 8.74 6.18
N VAL A 159 -18.09 8.23 7.38
CA VAL A 159 -17.03 7.83 8.33
C VAL A 159 -16.72 6.34 8.19
N ARG A 160 -17.74 5.48 8.28
CA ARG A 160 -17.59 4.03 8.20
C ARG A 160 -16.88 3.58 6.90
N PRO A 161 -17.22 4.09 5.70
CA PRO A 161 -16.53 3.68 4.47
C PRO A 161 -15.06 4.11 4.44
N ALA A 162 -14.71 5.26 5.03
CA ALA A 162 -13.32 5.71 5.11
C ALA A 162 -12.46 4.80 6.00
N ILE A 163 -13.05 4.21 7.05
CA ILE A 163 -12.36 3.27 7.93
C ILE A 163 -12.26 1.87 7.30
N LEU A 164 -13.33 1.43 6.61
CA LEU A 164 -13.43 0.10 6.02
C LEU A 164 -12.81 -0.01 4.63
N TYR A 165 -12.43 1.10 4.00
CA TYR A 165 -11.83 1.07 2.67
C TYR A 165 -10.65 0.10 2.65
N GLY A 166 -10.67 -0.89 1.75
CA GLY A 166 -9.63 -1.90 1.61
C GLY A 166 -9.63 -3.01 2.66
N THR A 167 -10.66 -3.16 3.51
CA THR A 167 -10.73 -4.29 4.47
C THR A 167 -11.10 -5.62 3.83
N GLU A 168 -11.49 -5.58 2.56
CA GLU A 168 -12.01 -6.69 1.79
C GLU A 168 -10.91 -7.69 1.37
N CYS A 169 -9.68 -7.21 1.17
CA CYS A 169 -8.61 -7.96 0.51
C CYS A 169 -7.46 -8.39 1.45
N TRP A 170 -7.57 -8.19 2.76
CA TRP A 170 -6.48 -8.48 3.70
C TRP A 170 -6.93 -9.23 4.95
N ALA A 171 -6.03 -10.06 5.50
CA ALA A 171 -6.31 -10.90 6.65
C ALA A 171 -6.28 -10.10 7.96
N VAL A 172 -7.42 -9.47 8.30
CA VAL A 172 -7.58 -8.69 9.52
C VAL A 172 -7.35 -9.56 10.75
N LYS A 173 -6.52 -9.10 11.70
CA LYS A 173 -6.30 -9.76 13.00
C LYS A 173 -7.33 -9.26 14.01
N SER A 174 -7.62 -10.06 15.04
CA SER A 174 -8.54 -9.67 16.13
C SER A 174 -8.13 -8.37 16.84
N GLN A 175 -6.81 -8.12 16.96
CA GLN A 175 -6.31 -6.85 17.50
C GLN A 175 -6.70 -5.64 16.63
N HIS A 176 -6.76 -5.81 15.31
CA HIS A 176 -7.18 -4.75 14.39
C HIS A 176 -8.69 -4.53 14.46
N GLU A 177 -9.48 -5.60 14.49
CA GLU A 177 -10.95 -5.53 14.70
C GLU A 177 -11.27 -4.80 16.00
N ASN A 178 -10.59 -5.14 17.10
CA ASN A 178 -10.78 -4.47 18.39
C ASN A 178 -10.40 -2.99 18.33
N LYS A 179 -9.26 -2.64 17.70
CA LYS A 179 -8.85 -1.23 17.52
C LYS A 179 -9.89 -0.42 16.76
N VAL A 180 -10.42 -0.97 15.67
CA VAL A 180 -11.46 -0.32 14.84
C VAL A 180 -12.76 -0.19 15.63
N GLY A 181 -13.17 -1.22 16.37
CA GLY A 181 -14.36 -1.18 17.24
C GLY A 181 -14.25 -0.17 18.38
N VAL A 182 -13.08 -0.03 19.00
CA VAL A 182 -12.82 0.99 20.02
C VAL A 182 -12.89 2.40 19.41
N ALA A 183 -12.31 2.60 18.22
CA ALA A 183 -12.38 3.88 17.53
C ALA A 183 -13.82 4.25 17.15
N GLU A 184 -14.60 3.31 16.61
CA GLU A 184 -16.05 3.46 16.36
C GLU A 184 -16.75 3.90 17.64
N MET A 185 -16.64 3.12 18.72
CA MET A 185 -17.36 3.41 19.95
C MET A 185 -16.99 4.76 20.56
N ARG A 186 -15.74 5.22 20.40
CA ARG A 186 -15.33 6.56 20.82
C ARG A 186 -16.04 7.64 20.01
N MET A 187 -16.12 7.51 18.69
CA MET A 187 -16.86 8.44 17.83
C MET A 187 -18.37 8.44 18.14
N LEU A 188 -18.99 7.26 18.30
CA LEU A 188 -20.41 7.14 18.62
C LEU A 188 -20.73 7.77 19.99
N ARG A 189 -19.90 7.50 21.01
CA ARG A 189 -20.03 8.11 22.35
C ARG A 189 -19.96 9.63 22.30
N TRP A 190 -18.99 10.19 21.57
CA TRP A 190 -18.88 11.64 21.38
C TRP A 190 -20.12 12.24 20.71
N MET A 191 -20.67 11.62 19.67
CA MET A 191 -21.91 12.10 19.03
C MET A 191 -23.12 12.11 19.96
N CYS A 192 -23.16 11.18 20.93
CA CYS A 192 -24.19 11.09 21.96
C CYS A 192 -23.91 11.97 23.19
N GLY A 193 -22.76 12.66 23.27
CA GLY A 193 -22.33 13.36 24.48
C GLY A 193 -22.15 12.44 25.68
N LYS A 194 -21.75 11.19 25.45
CA LYS A 194 -21.58 10.18 26.51
C LYS A 194 -20.12 9.85 26.76
N THR A 195 -19.77 9.68 28.02
CA THR A 195 -18.43 9.30 28.47
C THR A 195 -18.41 7.84 28.92
N ARG A 196 -17.26 7.37 29.43
CA ARG A 196 -17.18 6.07 30.10
C ARG A 196 -17.78 6.09 31.52
N GLN A 197 -17.87 7.26 32.14
CA GLN A 197 -18.40 7.40 33.50
C GLN A 197 -19.92 7.16 33.56
N ASP A 198 -20.62 7.40 32.44
CA ASP A 198 -22.07 7.16 32.32
C ASP A 198 -22.46 5.67 32.41
N LYS A 199 -21.48 4.75 32.38
CA LYS A 199 -21.69 3.28 32.46
C LYS A 199 -22.72 2.71 31.47
N ILE A 200 -23.02 3.42 30.39
CA ILE A 200 -23.93 2.97 29.32
C ILE A 200 -23.24 1.87 28.52
N ARG A 201 -23.94 0.76 28.27
CA ARG A 201 -23.48 -0.37 27.44
C ARG A 201 -23.25 0.05 25.98
N ASN A 202 -22.31 -0.59 25.30
CA ASN A 202 -22.00 -0.25 23.90
C ASN A 202 -23.18 -0.55 22.95
N GLU A 203 -23.90 -1.64 23.21
CA GLU A 203 -25.10 -2.04 22.48
C GLU A 203 -26.17 -0.92 22.50
N ALA A 204 -26.46 -0.36 23.67
CA ALA A 204 -27.45 0.72 23.82
C ALA A 204 -27.07 2.00 23.07
N ILE A 205 -25.77 2.31 22.95
CA ILE A 205 -25.29 3.45 22.15
C ILE A 205 -25.50 3.18 20.66
N ARG A 206 -25.16 1.97 20.20
CA ARG A 206 -25.34 1.57 18.80
C ARG A 206 -26.81 1.58 18.39
N GLU A 207 -27.70 1.10 19.24
CA GLU A 207 -29.15 1.14 19.03
C GLU A 207 -29.67 2.58 18.93
N ARG A 208 -29.25 3.45 19.88
CA ARG A 208 -29.65 4.86 19.89
C ARG A 208 -29.21 5.60 18.62
N VAL A 209 -27.97 5.38 18.17
CA VAL A 209 -27.44 6.00 16.95
C VAL A 209 -27.99 5.32 15.68
N GLY A 210 -28.38 4.05 15.81
CA GLY A 210 -28.90 3.21 14.75
C GLY A 210 -27.81 2.68 13.82
N VAL A 211 -26.78 2.06 14.38
CA VAL A 211 -25.63 1.55 13.62
C VAL A 211 -25.23 0.16 14.07
N ALA A 212 -25.06 -0.73 13.10
CA ALA A 212 -24.46 -2.03 13.32
C ALA A 212 -22.97 -1.90 13.71
N PRO A 213 -22.43 -2.85 14.49
CA PRO A 213 -21.00 -2.93 14.79
C PRO A 213 -20.14 -2.91 13.52
N ILE A 214 -19.13 -2.04 13.46
CA ILE A 214 -18.22 -1.93 12.30
C ILE A 214 -17.55 -3.25 11.91
N VAL A 215 -17.33 -4.16 12.86
CA VAL A 215 -16.73 -5.47 12.59
C VAL A 215 -17.67 -6.35 11.75
N GLU A 216 -18.98 -6.27 11.99
CA GLU A 216 -19.97 -7.00 11.19
C GLU A 216 -20.01 -6.42 9.76
N THR A 217 -20.02 -5.10 9.61
CA THR A 217 -19.94 -4.48 8.27
C THR A 217 -18.61 -4.81 7.56
N MET A 218 -17.53 -5.00 8.32
CA MET A 218 -16.25 -5.45 7.76
C MET A 218 -16.34 -6.87 7.20
N VAL A 219 -17.08 -7.76 7.86
CA VAL A 219 -17.37 -9.12 7.39
C VAL A 219 -18.25 -9.06 6.14
N GLU A 220 -19.34 -8.28 6.15
CA GLU A 220 -20.20 -8.07 4.98
C GLU A 220 -19.40 -7.63 3.75
N ASN A 221 -18.54 -6.61 3.90
CA ASN A 221 -17.71 -6.11 2.79
C ASN A 221 -16.79 -7.21 2.24
N ARG A 222 -16.17 -8.00 3.12
CA ARG A 222 -15.27 -9.10 2.71
C ARG A 222 -16.02 -10.22 2.01
N LEU A 223 -17.19 -10.62 2.50
CA LEU A 223 -18.04 -11.63 1.86
C LEU A 223 -18.65 -11.12 0.54
N ARG A 224 -18.94 -9.82 0.45
CA ARG A 224 -19.39 -9.17 -0.78
C ARG A 224 -18.29 -9.20 -1.85
N TRP A 225 -17.04 -8.90 -1.48
CA TRP A 225 -15.89 -9.01 -2.36
C TRP A 225 -15.61 -10.46 -2.76
N PHE A 226 -15.59 -11.39 -1.81
CA PHE A 226 -15.44 -12.82 -2.07
C PHE A 226 -16.47 -13.31 -3.09
N GLY A 227 -17.74 -12.99 -2.86
CA GLY A 227 -18.78 -13.38 -3.81
C GLY A 227 -18.59 -12.73 -5.19
N HIS A 228 -18.08 -11.49 -5.26
CA HIS A 228 -17.73 -10.87 -6.53
C HIS A 228 -16.64 -11.66 -7.26
N VAL A 229 -15.55 -12.02 -6.58
CA VAL A 229 -14.43 -12.78 -7.16
C VAL A 229 -14.87 -14.15 -7.65
N GLU A 230 -15.62 -14.89 -6.85
CA GLU A 230 -16.09 -16.25 -7.17
C GLU A 230 -17.00 -16.30 -8.40
N ARG A 231 -17.78 -15.24 -8.65
CA ARG A 231 -18.65 -15.14 -9.84
C ARG A 231 -17.89 -14.74 -11.12
N ARG A 232 -16.62 -14.34 -11.04
CA ARG A 232 -15.82 -14.01 -12.24
C ARG A 232 -15.36 -15.29 -12.94
N PRO A 233 -15.11 -15.28 -14.26
CA PRO A 233 -14.56 -16.46 -14.93
C PRO A 233 -13.19 -16.84 -14.34
N VAL A 234 -12.86 -18.13 -14.38
CA VAL A 234 -11.62 -18.68 -13.79
C VAL A 234 -10.38 -18.01 -14.40
N ASP A 235 -10.43 -17.67 -15.68
CA ASP A 235 -9.32 -17.02 -16.39
C ASP A 235 -9.09 -15.56 -16.00
N SER A 236 -10.05 -14.94 -15.31
CA SER A 236 -9.91 -13.55 -14.87
C SER A 236 -8.74 -13.41 -13.92
N VAL A 237 -7.91 -12.38 -14.13
CA VAL A 237 -6.68 -12.15 -13.34
C VAL A 237 -6.97 -12.15 -11.84
N VAL A 238 -8.06 -11.53 -11.41
CA VAL A 238 -8.46 -11.47 -9.99
C VAL A 238 -8.74 -12.85 -9.41
N ARG A 239 -9.48 -13.70 -10.14
CA ARG A 239 -9.81 -15.06 -9.68
C ARG A 239 -8.59 -15.98 -9.69
N ARG A 240 -7.71 -15.86 -10.69
CA ARG A 240 -6.45 -16.61 -10.71
C ARG A 240 -5.58 -16.23 -9.51
N VAL A 241 -5.36 -14.93 -9.28
CA VAL A 241 -4.52 -14.46 -8.16
C VAL A 241 -5.08 -14.89 -6.80
N ASP A 242 -6.40 -14.87 -6.61
CA ASP A 242 -7.02 -15.35 -5.37
C ASP A 242 -6.85 -16.86 -5.15
N GLN A 243 -6.90 -17.64 -6.23
CA GLN A 243 -6.73 -19.10 -6.20
C GLN A 243 -5.27 -19.56 -6.20
N MET A 244 -4.33 -18.67 -6.51
CA MET A 244 -2.90 -19.00 -6.51
C MET A 244 -2.47 -19.48 -5.13
N GLU A 245 -2.04 -20.74 -5.06
CA GLU A 245 -1.40 -21.25 -3.87
C GLU A 245 -0.03 -20.61 -3.73
N ARG A 246 0.29 -20.15 -2.52
CA ARG A 246 1.63 -19.68 -2.21
C ARG A 246 2.56 -20.89 -2.32
N ARG A 247 3.60 -20.80 -3.16
CA ARG A 247 4.65 -21.84 -3.25
C ARG A 247 5.06 -22.25 -1.84
N GLN A 248 5.19 -23.55 -1.59
CA GLN A 248 5.59 -24.10 -0.30
C GLN A 248 7.03 -23.63 0.03
N THR A 249 7.16 -22.42 0.55
CA THR A 249 8.38 -21.98 1.23
C THR A 249 8.51 -22.78 2.52
N ILE A 250 9.73 -23.26 2.80
CA ILE A 250 10.08 -23.95 4.04
C ILE A 250 9.51 -23.17 5.23
N ARG A 251 8.58 -23.80 5.95
CA ARG A 251 7.85 -23.17 7.04
C ARG A 251 8.77 -22.99 8.24
N GLY A 252 9.00 -21.74 8.64
CA GLY A 252 9.72 -21.44 9.90
C GLY A 252 8.96 -21.91 11.15
N LYS A 253 9.67 -22.06 12.27
CA LYS A 253 9.08 -22.34 13.59
C LYS A 253 8.18 -21.18 14.03
N GLY A 254 6.98 -21.48 14.55
CA GLY A 254 6.05 -20.49 15.13
C GLY A 254 4.60 -20.59 14.64
N ARG A 255 3.77 -19.63 15.07
CA ARG A 255 2.34 -19.55 14.69
C ARG A 255 2.21 -19.25 13.19
N PRO A 256 1.41 -20.04 12.43
CA PRO A 256 1.18 -19.76 11.02
C PRO A 256 0.57 -18.37 10.80
N LYS A 257 0.96 -17.72 9.70
CA LYS A 257 0.44 -16.40 9.31
C LYS A 257 -1.05 -16.55 8.96
N LYS A 258 -1.90 -15.68 9.51
CA LYS A 258 -3.34 -15.62 9.16
C LYS A 258 -3.48 -15.29 7.67
N ILE A 259 -4.18 -16.11 6.91
CA ILE A 259 -4.39 -15.94 5.47
C ILE A 259 -5.81 -15.43 5.21
N ILE A 260 -6.01 -14.63 4.16
CA ILE A 260 -7.33 -14.11 3.78
C ILE A 260 -8.35 -15.24 3.54
N ARG A 261 -7.92 -16.33 2.89
CA ARG A 261 -8.74 -17.53 2.65
C ARG A 261 -9.20 -18.21 3.94
N GLU A 262 -8.36 -18.25 4.97
CA GLU A 262 -8.75 -18.75 6.30
C GLU A 262 -9.74 -17.82 6.99
N VAL A 263 -9.59 -16.50 6.81
CA VAL A 263 -10.55 -15.51 7.36
C VAL A 263 -11.92 -15.70 6.72
N ILE A 264 -11.96 -15.74 5.38
CA ILE A 264 -13.20 -15.95 4.61
C ILE A 264 -13.86 -17.27 5.01
N LYS A 265 -13.11 -18.37 5.10
CA LYS A 265 -13.65 -19.66 5.55
C LYS A 265 -14.33 -19.53 6.92
N LYS A 266 -13.67 -18.84 7.85
CA LYS A 266 -14.20 -18.61 9.19
C LYS A 266 -15.44 -17.72 9.19
N ASP A 267 -15.51 -16.72 8.31
CA ASP A 267 -16.71 -15.89 8.16
C ASP A 267 -17.88 -16.68 7.60
N LEU A 268 -17.64 -17.53 6.59
CA LEU A 268 -18.66 -18.41 6.04
C LEU A 268 -19.22 -19.33 7.13
N GLU A 269 -18.34 -19.96 7.93
CA GLU A 269 -18.73 -20.81 9.06
C GLU A 269 -19.54 -20.03 10.11
N LEU A 270 -19.05 -18.87 10.57
CA LEU A 270 -19.74 -18.06 11.59
C LEU A 270 -21.09 -17.53 11.13
N ASN A 271 -21.26 -17.29 9.83
CA ASN A 271 -22.52 -16.81 9.25
C ASN A 271 -23.39 -17.94 8.68
N SER A 272 -22.99 -19.22 8.86
CA SER A 272 -23.69 -20.39 8.32
C SER A 272 -23.95 -20.30 6.80
N LEU A 273 -22.97 -19.78 6.05
CA LEU A 273 -23.05 -19.59 4.60
C LEU A 273 -22.28 -20.69 3.87
N ASP A 274 -22.90 -21.26 2.84
CA ASP A 274 -22.20 -22.16 1.94
C ASP A 274 -21.65 -21.44 0.71
N ARG A 275 -20.52 -21.93 0.20
CA ARG A 275 -19.85 -21.36 -0.99
C ARG A 275 -20.71 -21.47 -2.25
N SER A 276 -21.55 -22.51 -2.39
CA SER A 276 -22.42 -22.67 -3.55
C SER A 276 -23.47 -21.56 -3.69
N MET A 277 -23.88 -20.96 -2.57
CA MET A 277 -24.88 -19.88 -2.52
C MET A 277 -24.42 -18.60 -3.20
N VAL A 278 -23.12 -18.48 -3.49
CA VAL A 278 -22.50 -17.30 -4.10
C VAL A 278 -23.01 -17.04 -5.53
N LEU A 279 -23.42 -18.08 -6.25
CA LEU A 279 -23.85 -17.96 -7.65
C LEU A 279 -25.14 -17.14 -7.78
N ASP A 280 -26.08 -17.32 -6.85
CA ASP A 280 -27.26 -16.46 -6.76
C ASP A 280 -26.89 -15.13 -6.10
N ARG A 281 -26.73 -14.10 -6.93
CA ARG A 281 -26.37 -12.74 -6.48
C ARG A 281 -27.41 -12.15 -5.52
N THR A 282 -28.68 -12.46 -5.69
CA THR A 282 -29.78 -11.87 -4.91
C THR A 282 -29.84 -12.51 -3.53
N LEU A 283 -29.82 -13.84 -3.48
CA LEU A 283 -29.71 -14.61 -2.24
C LEU A 283 -28.43 -14.24 -1.49
N TRP A 284 -27.28 -14.24 -2.17
CA TRP A 284 -26.00 -13.90 -1.56
C TRP A 284 -26.03 -12.51 -0.92
N ARG A 285 -26.51 -11.49 -1.64
CA ARG A 285 -26.60 -10.12 -1.11
C ARG A 285 -27.51 -10.07 0.11
N LYS A 286 -28.64 -10.79 0.11
CA LYS A 286 -29.57 -10.82 1.23
C LYS A 286 -28.95 -11.48 2.47
N LEU A 287 -28.24 -12.60 2.28
CA LEU A 287 -27.65 -13.38 3.36
C LEU A 287 -26.47 -12.68 4.05
N ILE A 288 -25.64 -11.96 3.29
CA ILE A 288 -24.47 -11.27 3.86
C ILE A 288 -24.80 -9.89 4.45
N HIS A 289 -26.01 -9.38 4.22
CA HIS A 289 -26.35 -8.00 4.55
C HIS A 289 -26.44 -7.82 6.07
N VAL A 290 -25.66 -6.89 6.61
CA VAL A 290 -25.76 -6.51 8.02
C VAL A 290 -26.74 -5.35 8.12
N ALA A 291 -27.91 -5.64 8.68
CA ALA A 291 -28.93 -4.63 8.91
C ALA A 291 -28.45 -3.64 9.98
N ASP A 292 -28.42 -2.35 9.64
CA ASP A 292 -28.27 -1.31 10.65
C ASP A 292 -29.55 -1.24 11.50
N LEU A 293 -29.39 -1.07 12.81
CA LEU A 293 -30.49 -0.95 13.77
C LEU A 293 -31.32 0.32 13.47
N THR A 294 -32.41 0.21 12.72
CA THR A 294 -33.28 1.35 12.39
C THR A 294 -34.10 1.79 13.58
#